data_AF-A0D3X7-F1
#
_entry.id   AF-A0D3X7-F1
#
_cell.length_a   1.000
_cell.length_b   1.000
_cell.length_c   1.000
_cell.angle_alpha   90.00
_cell.angle_beta   90.00
_cell.angle_gamma   90.00
#
_symmetry.space_group_name_H-M   'P 1'
#
loop_
_entity.id
_entity.type
_entity.pdbx_description
1 polymer ?
#
loop_
_entity_poly.entity_id
_entity_poly.type
_entity_poly.pdbx_seq_one_letter_code
_entity_poly.pdbx_strand_id
1 'polypeptide(L)'
;MIIIRLSRHFSKIKKDLLTNPEFDKIHPQFLDHKPPTTLHRQSKEVPYIKSLLRYKDIAVPTFENALHQNFKTFVEGHVSPKGALKNLSEEQLKQIQTQITKKLQDLEDTGLSREEILTNGVDKGIPLSYDAFFQLLKNNEQARLVYMAPGEEFTVQKIVDIALRQDIGKDQFNVPINKYPNNMKLKNHDKQKDILINTKDHLEHVNELVSDEVVYHHHPQPRKPIRRVNNYDIHWRNTEFLVQFLNKSGKIKNRHQTNLAEVQHKKVSRSIKTAKHMLLLPSNSIVQPYHKKSLTSFEDDIQEFARRKVNLSTGQVYTETPLQKRERSLESQTMNEDDQEINPGTPRPNNLNIIKGIVYAEKLKKKELEQQGIKLTKEEEDIRNYRFNGNEVKLQAMRDEQLLKQEIKKEIDAKDGEFVEEFNQIKSNVEKIPTYYLSQAFISEQTLQMERLQELVYQKPKQAYTYDESLRIIEEVKSRLNK
;
A
#
# COMPACT_ATOMS: atom_id res chain seq x y z
N MET A 1 7.56 -10.10 -41.91
CA MET A 1 7.31 -9.71 -40.49
C MET A 1 6.54 -8.40 -40.32
N ILE A 2 6.89 -7.31 -41.04
CA ILE A 2 6.23 -6.00 -40.88
C ILE A 2 4.70 -6.05 -41.11
N ILE A 3 4.25 -6.70 -42.20
CA ILE A 3 2.82 -6.86 -42.51
C ILE A 3 2.07 -7.56 -41.38
N ILE A 4 2.65 -8.61 -40.79
CA ILE A 4 2.06 -9.34 -39.66
C ILE A 4 1.94 -8.44 -38.42
N ARG A 5 2.98 -7.64 -38.12
CA ARG A 5 2.95 -6.69 -37.01
C ARG A 5 1.87 -5.62 -37.20
N LEU A 6 1.77 -5.03 -38.40
CA LEU A 6 0.74 -4.06 -38.74
C LEU A 6 -0.66 -4.67 -38.63
N SER A 7 -0.87 -5.86 -39.19
CA SER A 7 -2.15 -6.58 -39.12
C SER A 7 -2.58 -6.85 -37.67
N ARG A 8 -1.65 -7.29 -36.81
CA ARG A 8 -1.89 -7.47 -35.37
C ARG A 8 -2.24 -6.15 -34.68
N HIS A 9 -1.52 -5.08 -35.00
CA HIS A 9 -1.77 -3.76 -34.42
C HIS A 9 -3.15 -3.20 -34.81
N PHE A 10 -3.52 -3.28 -36.09
CA PHE A 10 -4.86 -2.90 -36.56
C PHE A 10 -5.96 -3.75 -35.89
N SER A 11 -5.75 -5.06 -35.79
CA SER A 11 -6.70 -5.96 -35.12
C SER A 11 -6.84 -5.64 -33.63
N LYS A 12 -5.73 -5.26 -32.97
CA LYS A 12 -5.71 -4.82 -31.57
C LYS A 12 -6.53 -3.55 -31.38
N ILE A 13 -6.26 -2.49 -32.15
CA ILE A 13 -7.02 -1.24 -32.08
C ILE A 13 -8.51 -1.49 -32.33
N LYS A 14 -8.85 -2.29 -33.34
CA LYS A 14 -10.24 -2.66 -33.65
C LYS A 14 -10.91 -3.37 -32.46
N LYS A 15 -10.21 -4.32 -31.83
CA LYS A 15 -10.72 -5.04 -30.66
C LYS A 15 -10.92 -4.08 -29.48
N ASP A 16 -9.95 -3.21 -29.22
CA ASP A 16 -10.02 -2.26 -28.11
C ASP A 16 -11.18 -1.26 -28.32
N LEU A 17 -11.39 -0.77 -29.54
CA LEU A 17 -12.53 0.11 -29.87
C LEU A 17 -13.90 -0.55 -29.64
N LEU A 18 -13.99 -1.88 -29.85
CA LEU A 18 -15.23 -2.64 -29.70
C LEU A 18 -15.49 -3.14 -28.27
N THR A 19 -14.46 -3.21 -27.43
CA THR A 19 -14.54 -3.88 -26.11
C THR A 19 -14.23 -2.96 -24.94
N ASN A 20 -13.56 -1.82 -25.18
CA ASN A 20 -13.12 -0.93 -24.14
C ASN A 20 -14.00 0.35 -24.06
N PRO A 21 -14.72 0.57 -22.94
CA PRO A 21 -15.52 1.79 -22.75
C PRO A 21 -14.65 3.04 -22.51
N GLU A 22 -13.36 2.90 -22.20
CA GLU A 22 -12.43 3.99 -21.87
C GLU A 22 -11.33 4.19 -22.94
N PHE A 23 -11.66 3.95 -24.21
CA PHE A 23 -10.69 4.03 -25.32
C PHE A 23 -9.93 5.36 -25.37
N ASP A 24 -10.60 6.47 -25.07
CA ASP A 24 -10.00 7.82 -25.08
C ASP A 24 -8.86 8.00 -24.09
N LYS A 25 -8.94 7.35 -22.91
CA LYS A 25 -7.85 7.39 -21.91
C LYS A 25 -6.63 6.60 -22.36
N ILE A 26 -6.84 5.59 -23.19
CA ILE A 26 -5.81 4.67 -23.65
C ILE A 26 -5.05 5.23 -24.84
N HIS A 27 -5.78 5.87 -25.75
CA HIS A 27 -5.23 6.43 -26.97
C HIS A 27 -5.54 7.93 -27.10
N PRO A 28 -5.00 8.78 -26.21
CA PRO A 28 -5.24 10.22 -26.25
C PRO A 28 -4.76 10.86 -27.56
N GLN A 29 -3.81 10.23 -28.26
CA GLN A 29 -3.31 10.69 -29.57
C GLN A 29 -4.37 10.69 -30.69
N PHE A 30 -5.52 10.03 -30.50
CA PHE A 30 -6.59 10.00 -31.50
C PHE A 30 -7.77 10.91 -31.16
N LEU A 31 -7.71 11.69 -30.08
CA LEU A 31 -8.82 12.55 -29.63
C LEU A 31 -9.32 13.51 -30.72
N ASP A 32 -8.43 14.02 -31.56
CA ASP A 32 -8.79 14.95 -32.65
C ASP A 32 -9.31 14.24 -33.91
N HIS A 33 -9.16 12.92 -33.99
CA HIS A 33 -9.47 12.13 -35.18
C HIS A 33 -10.74 11.28 -35.05
N LYS A 34 -11.42 11.34 -33.89
CA LYS A 34 -12.65 10.61 -33.64
C LYS A 34 -13.50 11.33 -32.58
N PRO A 35 -14.83 11.11 -32.54
CA PRO A 35 -15.65 11.60 -31.43
C PRO A 35 -15.31 10.86 -30.11
N PRO A 36 -15.72 11.41 -28.95
CA PRO A 36 -15.66 10.68 -27.69
C PRO A 36 -16.47 9.38 -27.81
N THR A 37 -15.84 8.25 -27.46
CA THR A 37 -16.44 6.92 -27.67
C THR A 37 -16.70 6.22 -26.35
N THR A 38 -17.91 5.69 -26.19
CA THR A 38 -18.32 4.88 -25.03
C THR A 38 -18.98 3.59 -25.49
N LEU A 39 -19.01 2.58 -24.62
CA LEU A 39 -19.73 1.34 -24.87
C LEU A 39 -20.93 1.22 -23.94
N HIS A 40 -22.10 0.93 -24.51
CA HIS A 40 -23.32 0.68 -23.77
C HIS A 40 -23.65 -0.82 -23.77
N ARG A 41 -23.77 -1.40 -22.57
CA ARG A 41 -24.19 -2.79 -22.41
C ARG A 41 -25.69 -2.89 -22.66
N GLN A 42 -26.09 -3.62 -23.70
CA GLN A 42 -27.48 -3.93 -23.97
C GLN A 42 -27.91 -5.21 -23.25
N SER A 43 -29.16 -5.26 -22.79
CA SER A 43 -29.77 -6.51 -22.32
C SER A 43 -29.87 -7.49 -23.47
N LYS A 44 -29.47 -8.74 -23.23
CA LYS A 44 -29.57 -9.83 -24.21
C LYS A 44 -30.01 -11.09 -23.49
N GLU A 45 -30.93 -11.82 -24.09
CA GLU A 45 -31.26 -13.17 -23.65
C GLU A 45 -30.02 -14.07 -23.80
N VAL A 46 -29.72 -14.83 -22.75
CA VAL A 46 -28.57 -15.73 -22.71
C VAL A 46 -29.11 -17.16 -22.63
N PRO A 47 -28.71 -18.06 -23.55
CA PRO A 47 -29.10 -19.45 -23.46
C PRO A 47 -28.70 -20.05 -22.11
N TYR A 48 -29.62 -20.78 -21.48
CA TYR A 48 -29.44 -21.31 -20.13
C TYR A 48 -28.10 -22.03 -19.93
N ILE A 49 -27.74 -22.97 -20.81
CA ILE A 49 -26.47 -23.71 -20.68
C ILE A 49 -25.26 -22.78 -20.77
N LYS A 50 -25.31 -21.75 -21.63
CA LYS A 50 -24.22 -20.78 -21.77
C LYS A 50 -24.17 -19.79 -20.62
N SER A 51 -25.29 -19.52 -19.94
CA SER A 51 -25.29 -18.63 -18.78
C SER A 51 -24.59 -19.27 -17.59
N LEU A 52 -24.72 -20.59 -17.41
CA LEU A 52 -24.09 -21.36 -16.30
C LEU A 52 -22.57 -21.17 -16.20
N LEU A 53 -21.87 -20.99 -17.34
CA LEU A 53 -20.42 -20.79 -17.40
C LEU A 53 -19.98 -19.34 -17.18
N ARG A 54 -20.92 -18.40 -17.01
CA ARG A 54 -20.59 -16.99 -16.80
C ARG A 54 -20.33 -16.70 -15.33
N TYR A 55 -19.35 -15.86 -15.08
CA TYR A 55 -19.10 -15.31 -13.75
C TYR A 55 -20.07 -14.16 -13.44
N LYS A 56 -20.49 -14.07 -12.18
CA LYS A 56 -21.30 -12.97 -11.66
C LYS A 56 -20.42 -11.86 -11.07
N ASP A 57 -20.88 -10.62 -11.22
CA ASP A 57 -20.33 -9.48 -10.48
C ASP A 57 -20.91 -9.52 -9.04
N ILE A 58 -20.13 -10.00 -8.07
CA ILE A 58 -20.64 -10.30 -6.70
C ILE A 58 -20.52 -9.11 -5.73
N ALA A 59 -19.51 -8.25 -5.91
CA ALA A 59 -19.29 -7.14 -5.00
C ALA A 59 -20.03 -5.89 -5.48
N VAL A 60 -20.65 -5.16 -4.55
CA VAL A 60 -20.94 -3.73 -4.75
C VAL A 60 -19.68 -2.98 -4.34
N PRO A 61 -18.75 -2.68 -5.27
CA PRO A 61 -17.56 -1.92 -4.92
C PRO A 61 -17.97 -0.55 -4.40
N THR A 62 -17.18 -0.01 -3.47
CA THR A 62 -17.22 1.44 -3.23
C THR A 62 -16.88 2.16 -4.54
N PHE A 63 -17.38 3.38 -4.71
CA PHE A 63 -17.13 4.17 -5.92
C PHE A 63 -15.64 4.22 -6.30
N GLU A 64 -14.76 4.39 -5.31
CA GLU A 64 -13.31 4.49 -5.51
C GLU A 64 -12.69 3.15 -5.93
N ASN A 65 -13.14 2.03 -5.33
CA ASN A 65 -12.73 0.70 -5.77
C ASN A 65 -13.22 0.39 -7.18
N ALA A 66 -14.44 0.84 -7.54
CA ALA A 66 -14.99 0.64 -8.87
C ALA A 66 -14.17 1.39 -9.93
N LEU A 67 -13.81 2.65 -9.65
CA LEU A 67 -12.93 3.43 -10.53
C LEU A 67 -11.56 2.76 -10.70
N HIS A 68 -10.95 2.30 -9.61
CA HIS A 68 -9.66 1.61 -9.69
C HIS A 68 -9.75 0.28 -10.44
N GLN A 69 -10.79 -0.52 -10.19
CA GLN A 69 -11.01 -1.78 -10.91
C GLN A 69 -11.23 -1.55 -12.41
N ASN A 70 -11.98 -0.51 -12.78
CA ASN A 70 -12.14 -0.12 -14.18
C ASN A 70 -10.80 0.31 -14.79
N PHE A 71 -10.03 1.14 -14.09
CA PHE A 71 -8.70 1.55 -14.53
C PHE A 71 -7.78 0.35 -14.75
N LYS A 72 -7.70 -0.58 -13.79
CA LYS A 72 -6.92 -1.83 -13.92
C LYS A 72 -7.36 -2.68 -15.10
N THR A 73 -8.67 -2.83 -15.27
CA THR A 73 -9.26 -3.71 -16.30
C THR A 73 -9.05 -3.16 -17.70
N PHE A 74 -9.13 -1.83 -17.87
CA PHE A 74 -9.22 -1.21 -19.18
C PHE A 74 -8.00 -0.37 -19.58
N VAL A 75 -7.34 0.30 -18.64
CA VAL A 75 -6.36 1.37 -18.94
C VAL A 75 -4.95 1.01 -18.51
N GLU A 76 -4.76 0.44 -17.32
CA GLU A 76 -3.45 0.28 -16.67
C GLU A 76 -2.40 -0.36 -17.59
N GLY A 77 -2.71 -1.55 -18.14
CA GLY A 77 -1.77 -2.23 -19.00
C GLY A 77 -1.48 -1.49 -20.31
N HIS A 78 -2.39 -0.65 -20.80
CA HIS A 78 -2.14 0.10 -22.02
C HIS A 78 -1.21 1.30 -21.83
N VAL A 79 -1.24 1.93 -20.66
CA VAL A 79 -0.36 3.04 -20.29
C VAL A 79 1.01 2.53 -19.82
N SER A 80 1.06 1.30 -19.31
CA SER A 80 2.30 0.68 -18.85
C SER A 80 3.34 0.50 -19.98
N PRO A 81 4.64 0.73 -19.72
CA PRO A 81 5.72 0.48 -20.68
C PRO A 81 5.77 -0.97 -21.20
N LYS A 82 5.36 -1.93 -20.37
CA LYS A 82 5.35 -3.36 -20.73
C LYS A 82 4.13 -3.77 -21.54
N GLY A 83 3.07 -2.98 -21.49
CA GLY A 83 1.80 -3.32 -22.11
C GLY A 83 0.92 -4.23 -21.25
N ALA A 84 -0.35 -4.36 -21.68
CA ALA A 84 -1.34 -5.22 -21.05
C ALA A 84 -1.00 -6.69 -21.24
N LEU A 85 -1.39 -7.54 -20.27
CA LEU A 85 -1.16 -8.98 -20.29
C LEU A 85 -1.56 -9.64 -21.63
N LYS A 86 -2.73 -9.26 -22.19
CA LYS A 86 -3.22 -9.79 -23.47
C LYS A 86 -2.30 -9.51 -24.68
N ASN A 87 -1.35 -8.59 -24.56
CA ASN A 87 -0.45 -8.15 -25.64
C ASN A 87 1.03 -8.44 -25.36
N LEU A 88 1.34 -9.05 -24.22
CA LEU A 88 2.72 -9.30 -23.80
C LEU A 88 3.36 -10.37 -24.71
N SER A 89 4.63 -10.23 -25.07
CA SER A 89 5.33 -11.28 -25.82
C SER A 89 5.59 -12.49 -24.91
N GLU A 90 5.63 -13.69 -25.51
CA GLU A 90 5.93 -14.92 -24.76
C GLU A 90 7.29 -14.87 -24.06
N GLU A 91 8.29 -14.23 -24.69
CA GLU A 91 9.61 -14.02 -24.11
C GLU A 91 9.57 -13.13 -22.86
N GLN A 92 8.88 -11.99 -22.94
CA GLN A 92 8.73 -11.08 -21.81
C GLN A 92 7.92 -11.75 -20.68
N LEU A 93 6.86 -12.47 -21.05
CA LEU A 93 6.07 -13.23 -20.10
C LEU A 93 6.95 -14.24 -19.36
N LYS A 94 7.72 -15.06 -20.09
CA LYS A 94 8.65 -16.05 -19.52
C LYS A 94 9.72 -15.41 -18.64
N GLN A 95 10.24 -14.23 -19.01
CA GLN A 95 11.18 -13.48 -18.17
C GLN A 95 10.56 -13.08 -16.83
N ILE A 96 9.34 -12.52 -16.85
CA ILE A 96 8.62 -12.12 -15.64
C ILE A 96 8.26 -13.36 -14.79
N GLN A 97 7.82 -14.45 -15.43
CA GLN A 97 7.55 -15.72 -14.74
C GLN A 97 8.79 -16.28 -14.04
N THR A 98 9.97 -16.19 -14.68
CA THR A 98 11.25 -16.58 -14.07
C THR A 98 11.54 -15.74 -12.81
N GLN A 99 11.32 -14.43 -12.88
CA GLN A 99 11.53 -13.53 -11.73
C GLN A 99 10.54 -13.79 -10.59
N ILE A 100 9.29 -14.12 -10.91
CA ILE A 100 8.28 -14.52 -9.92
C ILE A 100 8.74 -15.80 -9.20
N THR A 101 9.11 -16.84 -9.95
CA THR A 101 9.53 -18.11 -9.35
C THR A 101 10.75 -17.91 -8.45
N LYS A 102 11.72 -17.10 -8.88
CA LYS A 102 12.88 -16.75 -8.04
C LYS A 102 12.44 -16.07 -6.74
N LYS A 103 11.64 -15.00 -6.82
CA LYS A 103 11.18 -14.29 -5.61
C LYS A 103 10.36 -15.18 -4.66
N LEU A 104 9.51 -16.04 -5.19
CA LEU A 104 8.72 -16.98 -4.37
C LEU A 104 9.63 -18.03 -3.70
N GLN A 105 10.68 -18.48 -4.38
CA GLN A 105 11.70 -19.33 -3.78
C GLN A 105 12.46 -18.59 -2.66
N ASP A 106 12.94 -17.38 -2.92
CA ASP A 106 13.65 -16.56 -1.93
C ASP A 106 12.80 -16.35 -0.66
N LEU A 107 11.48 -16.15 -0.81
CA LEU A 107 10.55 -16.04 0.32
C LEU A 107 10.36 -17.37 1.07
N GLU A 108 10.26 -18.49 0.36
CA GLU A 108 10.13 -19.81 0.97
C GLU A 108 11.40 -20.21 1.74
N ASP A 109 12.58 -19.87 1.21
CA ASP A 109 13.88 -20.17 1.82
C ASP A 109 14.06 -19.46 3.18
N THR A 110 13.31 -18.39 3.45
CA THR A 110 13.27 -17.77 4.79
C THR A 110 12.69 -18.68 5.87
N GLY A 111 11.91 -19.70 5.49
CA GLY A 111 11.20 -20.58 6.41
C GLY A 111 10.05 -19.92 7.18
N LEU A 112 9.73 -18.66 6.87
CA LEU A 112 8.70 -17.89 7.56
C LEU A 112 7.28 -18.23 7.08
N SER A 113 6.29 -17.92 7.91
CA SER A 113 4.89 -17.94 7.55
C SER A 113 4.47 -16.64 6.84
N ARG A 114 3.33 -16.70 6.15
CA ARG A 114 2.70 -15.54 5.51
C ARG A 114 2.44 -14.39 6.50
N GLU A 115 1.80 -14.72 7.61
CA GLU A 115 1.44 -13.76 8.66
C GLU A 115 2.69 -13.17 9.31
N GLU A 116 3.74 -13.95 9.49
CA GLU A 116 5.01 -13.46 10.03
C GLU A 116 5.63 -12.40 9.11
N ILE A 117 5.62 -12.64 7.78
CA ILE A 117 6.12 -11.70 6.77
C ILE A 117 5.29 -10.41 6.73
N LEU A 118 3.96 -10.51 6.82
CA LEU A 118 3.06 -9.35 6.66
C LEU A 118 2.83 -8.54 7.94
N THR A 119 2.91 -9.19 9.11
CA THR A 119 2.51 -8.60 10.40
C THR A 119 3.64 -8.56 11.41
N ASN A 120 4.89 -8.64 10.97
CA ASN A 120 6.08 -8.60 11.83
C ASN A 120 6.02 -9.63 12.98
N GLY A 121 5.48 -10.83 12.71
CA GLY A 121 5.47 -11.96 13.65
C GLY A 121 4.41 -11.92 14.76
N VAL A 122 3.39 -11.05 14.67
CA VAL A 122 2.29 -11.04 15.67
C VAL A 122 1.55 -12.38 15.71
N ASP A 123 1.29 -12.95 14.55
CA ASP A 123 0.65 -14.25 14.39
C ASP A 123 1.57 -15.23 13.66
N LYS A 124 1.69 -16.45 14.19
CA LYS A 124 2.34 -17.56 13.50
C LYS A 124 1.31 -18.34 12.71
N GLY A 125 1.49 -18.43 11.40
CA GLY A 125 0.65 -19.25 10.54
C GLY A 125 1.38 -20.48 10.01
N ILE A 126 0.97 -20.87 8.80
CA ILE A 126 1.52 -22.03 8.11
C ILE A 126 2.76 -21.57 7.32
N PRO A 127 3.92 -22.25 7.44
CA PRO A 127 5.09 -21.91 6.63
C PRO A 127 4.79 -22.00 5.14
N LEU A 128 5.42 -21.15 4.32
CA LEU A 128 5.13 -21.04 2.89
C LEU A 128 5.38 -22.34 2.10
N SER A 129 6.27 -23.22 2.58
CA SER A 129 6.50 -24.55 1.99
C SER A 129 5.28 -25.49 2.09
N TYR A 130 4.45 -25.32 3.13
CA TYR A 130 3.25 -26.13 3.36
C TYR A 130 1.95 -25.46 2.89
N ASP A 131 2.01 -24.19 2.48
CA ASP A 131 0.86 -23.46 1.98
C ASP A 131 0.52 -23.88 0.53
N ALA A 132 -0.53 -24.68 0.39
CA ALA A 132 -0.96 -25.21 -0.90
C ALA A 132 -1.24 -24.14 -1.97
N PHE A 133 -1.73 -22.97 -1.58
CA PHE A 133 -2.02 -21.90 -2.53
C PHE A 133 -0.74 -21.19 -2.98
N PHE A 134 0.18 -20.94 -2.05
CA PHE A 134 1.50 -20.40 -2.36
C PHE A 134 2.26 -21.35 -3.30
N GLN A 135 2.26 -22.64 -2.99
CA GLN A 135 2.88 -23.68 -3.82
C GLN A 135 2.20 -23.83 -5.19
N LEU A 136 0.88 -23.65 -5.28
CA LEU A 136 0.17 -23.62 -6.56
C LEU A 136 0.68 -22.48 -7.45
N LEU A 137 0.76 -21.25 -6.92
CA LEU A 137 1.27 -20.12 -7.69
C LEU A 137 2.75 -20.28 -8.03
N LYS A 138 3.57 -20.84 -7.13
CA LYS A 138 4.97 -21.11 -7.41
C LYS A 138 5.15 -22.11 -8.55
N ASN A 139 4.40 -23.21 -8.56
CA ASN A 139 4.61 -24.31 -9.49
C ASN A 139 3.79 -24.22 -10.78
N ASN A 140 2.73 -23.39 -10.83
CA ASN A 140 1.84 -23.28 -11.98
C ASN A 140 1.79 -21.85 -12.56
N GLU A 141 2.46 -21.66 -13.69
CA GLU A 141 2.50 -20.36 -14.38
C GLU A 141 1.13 -19.90 -14.90
N GLN A 142 0.26 -20.83 -15.30
CA GLN A 142 -1.08 -20.52 -15.82
C GLN A 142 -2.00 -20.03 -14.70
N ALA A 143 -1.87 -20.58 -13.49
CA ALA A 143 -2.64 -20.12 -12.33
C ALA A 143 -2.39 -18.63 -12.06
N ARG A 144 -1.16 -18.14 -12.24
CA ARG A 144 -0.81 -16.72 -12.08
C ARG A 144 -1.56 -15.81 -13.06
N LEU A 145 -1.84 -16.31 -14.27
CA LEU A 145 -2.55 -15.55 -15.30
C LEU A 145 -4.05 -15.44 -15.01
N VAL A 146 -4.64 -16.45 -14.38
CA VAL A 146 -6.08 -16.49 -14.07
C VAL A 146 -6.48 -15.40 -13.08
N TYR A 147 -5.61 -15.04 -12.14
CA TYR A 147 -5.88 -14.01 -11.13
C TYR A 147 -5.65 -12.57 -11.61
N MET A 148 -5.27 -12.38 -12.88
CA MET A 148 -4.95 -11.08 -13.46
C MET A 148 -5.95 -10.73 -14.56
N ALA A 149 -6.42 -9.48 -14.60
CA ALA A 149 -7.29 -9.06 -15.69
C ALA A 149 -6.51 -8.99 -17.02
N PRO A 150 -7.14 -9.28 -18.18
CA PRO A 150 -6.42 -9.30 -19.46
C PRO A 150 -5.88 -7.92 -19.89
N GLY A 151 -6.49 -6.83 -19.41
CA GLY A 151 -6.03 -5.45 -19.64
C GLY A 151 -5.03 -4.93 -18.60
N GLU A 152 -4.73 -5.71 -17.57
CA GLU A 152 -3.86 -5.33 -16.46
C GLU A 152 -2.37 -5.53 -16.81
N GLU A 153 -1.47 -4.78 -16.18
CA GLU A 153 -0.03 -5.03 -16.27
C GLU A 153 0.35 -6.27 -15.45
N PHE A 154 1.05 -7.22 -16.08
CA PHE A 154 1.57 -8.42 -15.43
C PHE A 154 2.91 -8.14 -14.75
N THR A 155 2.90 -8.01 -13.42
CA THR A 155 4.09 -7.67 -12.63
C THR A 155 4.41 -8.71 -11.56
N VAL A 156 5.70 -8.77 -11.18
CA VAL A 156 6.17 -9.66 -10.11
C VAL A 156 5.48 -9.34 -8.77
N GLN A 157 5.35 -8.06 -8.45
CA GLN A 157 4.78 -7.62 -7.17
C GLN A 157 3.34 -8.08 -6.97
N LYS A 158 2.48 -7.94 -7.99
CA LYS A 158 1.07 -8.32 -7.88
C LYS A 158 0.88 -9.81 -7.61
N ILE A 159 1.67 -10.66 -8.27
CA ILE A 159 1.60 -12.12 -8.05
C ILE A 159 2.11 -12.49 -6.65
N VAL A 160 3.17 -11.83 -6.17
CA VAL A 160 3.65 -12.01 -4.79
C VAL A 160 2.60 -11.56 -3.78
N ASP A 161 1.93 -10.42 -4.00
CA ASP A 161 0.86 -9.93 -3.14
C ASP A 161 -0.32 -10.91 -3.09
N ILE A 162 -0.72 -11.48 -4.24
CA ILE A 162 -1.76 -12.51 -4.30
C ILE A 162 -1.33 -13.75 -3.49
N ALA A 163 -0.09 -14.21 -3.68
CA ALA A 163 0.45 -15.36 -2.96
C ALA A 163 0.49 -15.15 -1.44
N LEU A 164 0.81 -13.94 -0.99
CA LEU A 164 0.92 -13.61 0.43
C LEU A 164 -0.39 -13.16 1.08
N ARG A 165 -1.41 -12.70 0.37
CA ARG A 165 -2.64 -12.18 1.04
C ARG A 165 -3.88 -13.01 0.81
N GLN A 166 -3.95 -13.76 -0.30
CA GLN A 166 -5.16 -14.48 -0.71
C GLN A 166 -6.42 -13.58 -0.67
N ASP A 167 -6.30 -12.33 -1.12
CA ASP A 167 -7.42 -11.40 -1.25
C ASP A 167 -8.35 -11.77 -2.43
N ILE A 168 -8.60 -13.07 -2.60
CA ILE A 168 -9.51 -13.62 -3.60
C ILE A 168 -10.92 -13.52 -2.99
N GLY A 169 -11.79 -12.77 -3.66
CA GLY A 169 -13.18 -12.64 -3.27
C GLY A 169 -13.94 -13.97 -3.27
N LYS A 170 -15.23 -13.90 -3.01
CA LYS A 170 -16.10 -15.08 -3.16
C LYS A 170 -16.03 -15.61 -4.58
N ASP A 171 -16.16 -16.93 -4.70
CA ASP A 171 -16.29 -17.59 -5.99
C ASP A 171 -17.45 -16.97 -6.80
N GLN A 172 -17.19 -16.66 -8.07
CA GLN A 172 -18.09 -15.95 -8.97
C GLN A 172 -18.92 -16.87 -9.87
N PHE A 173 -18.77 -18.19 -9.79
CA PHE A 173 -19.63 -19.10 -10.55
C PHE A 173 -21.13 -18.85 -10.28
N ASN A 174 -22.05 -19.42 -11.06
CA ASN A 174 -23.48 -19.16 -10.87
C ASN A 174 -24.10 -19.85 -9.63
N VAL A 175 -23.31 -20.64 -8.91
CA VAL A 175 -23.75 -21.53 -7.81
C VAL A 175 -23.64 -20.95 -6.38
N PRO A 176 -22.98 -19.81 -6.05
CA PRO A 176 -22.96 -19.29 -4.70
C PRO A 176 -24.18 -18.42 -4.41
N ILE A 177 -24.75 -18.78 -3.28
CA ILE A 177 -25.86 -18.17 -2.58
C ILE A 177 -25.30 -16.91 -1.85
N ASN A 178 -25.92 -15.76 -2.12
CA ASN A 178 -25.47 -14.41 -1.79
C ASN A 178 -25.63 -14.13 -0.28
N LYS A 179 -24.77 -14.73 0.55
CA LYS A 179 -24.77 -14.40 1.99
C LYS A 179 -24.20 -13.01 2.23
N TYR A 180 -25.00 -12.09 2.78
CA TYR A 180 -24.49 -10.79 3.26
C TYR A 180 -23.55 -10.99 4.46
N PRO A 181 -22.31 -10.49 4.43
CA PRO A 181 -21.39 -10.67 5.54
C PRO A 181 -21.82 -9.81 6.73
N ASN A 182 -22.23 -10.46 7.84
CA ASN A 182 -22.43 -9.77 9.11
C ASN A 182 -21.13 -9.74 9.93
N ASN A 183 -20.93 -8.62 10.63
CA ASN A 183 -19.71 -8.21 11.31
C ASN A 183 -18.96 -9.32 12.09
N MET A 184 -17.65 -9.40 11.83
CA MET A 184 -16.71 -10.40 12.37
C MET A 184 -16.63 -10.42 13.91
N LYS A 185 -16.68 -11.64 14.50
CA LYS A 185 -16.13 -11.95 15.82
C LYS A 185 -15.34 -13.27 15.77
N LEU A 186 -14.27 -13.31 16.57
CA LEU A 186 -13.23 -14.33 16.84
C LEU A 186 -13.38 -15.75 16.26
N LYS A 187 -12.26 -16.26 15.71
CA LYS A 187 -12.10 -17.47 14.88
C LYS A 187 -12.38 -18.84 15.53
N ASN A 188 -12.58 -18.95 16.84
CA ASN A 188 -12.89 -20.23 17.49
C ASN A 188 -14.17 -20.14 18.32
N HIS A 189 -15.29 -20.57 17.76
CA HIS A 189 -16.07 -21.73 18.23
C HIS A 189 -17.43 -21.78 17.53
N ASP A 190 -17.53 -22.76 16.63
CA ASP A 190 -18.72 -23.48 16.18
C ASP A 190 -19.81 -22.68 15.46
N LYS A 191 -19.63 -22.58 14.14
CA LYS A 191 -20.63 -22.29 13.11
C LYS A 191 -21.63 -21.19 13.47
N GLN A 192 -21.15 -19.95 13.58
CA GLN A 192 -22.01 -18.80 13.39
C GLN A 192 -22.41 -18.76 11.90
N LYS A 193 -23.63 -19.21 11.57
CA LYS A 193 -24.14 -19.31 10.18
C LYS A 193 -24.11 -17.98 9.39
N ASP A 194 -23.93 -16.85 10.08
CA ASP A 194 -23.92 -15.50 9.46
C ASP A 194 -22.51 -14.98 9.10
N ILE A 195 -21.44 -15.73 9.40
CA ILE A 195 -20.07 -15.23 9.29
C ILE A 195 -19.30 -16.10 8.28
N LEU A 196 -19.23 -15.62 7.03
CA LEU A 196 -18.46 -16.18 5.91
C LEU A 196 -18.26 -17.70 5.97
N ILE A 197 -19.33 -18.42 5.67
CA ILE A 197 -19.28 -19.88 5.63
C ILE A 197 -18.43 -20.32 4.43
N ASN A 198 -17.31 -21.00 4.71
CA ASN A 198 -16.59 -21.79 3.73
C ASN A 198 -17.33 -23.12 3.55
N THR A 199 -18.34 -23.15 2.68
CA THR A 199 -19.10 -24.38 2.39
C THR A 199 -19.10 -24.69 0.91
N LYS A 200 -18.63 -25.90 0.61
CA LYS A 200 -19.01 -26.65 -0.58
C LYS A 200 -20.51 -26.98 -0.53
N ASP A 201 -21.14 -26.96 -1.70
CA ASP A 201 -22.38 -27.65 -2.13
C ASP A 201 -23.15 -28.46 -1.07
N HIS A 202 -23.81 -27.78 -0.13
CA HIS A 202 -24.70 -28.41 0.84
C HIS A 202 -26.09 -27.78 0.78
N LEU A 203 -27.13 -28.62 0.93
CA LEU A 203 -28.56 -28.24 0.91
C LEU A 203 -28.95 -27.15 1.93
N GLU A 204 -28.09 -26.82 2.89
CA GLU A 204 -28.32 -25.77 3.89
C GLU A 204 -28.40 -24.34 3.32
N HIS A 205 -28.21 -24.17 2.01
CA HIS A 205 -28.30 -22.89 1.33
C HIS A 205 -29.66 -22.64 0.68
N VAL A 206 -30.59 -23.61 0.72
CA VAL A 206 -31.96 -23.46 0.19
C VAL A 206 -32.70 -22.25 0.79
N ASN A 207 -32.32 -21.82 1.99
CA ASN A 207 -32.93 -20.72 2.74
C ASN A 207 -32.90 -19.35 2.00
N GLU A 208 -32.03 -19.16 1.00
CA GLU A 208 -32.08 -17.96 0.15
C GLU A 208 -33.02 -18.09 -1.06
N LEU A 209 -33.32 -19.32 -1.50
CA LEU A 209 -34.20 -19.59 -2.63
C LEU A 209 -35.65 -19.77 -2.17
N VAL A 210 -35.86 -20.27 -0.96
CA VAL A 210 -37.17 -20.60 -0.38
C VAL A 210 -37.15 -20.24 1.11
N SER A 211 -38.25 -19.69 1.63
CA SER A 211 -38.41 -19.47 3.07
C SER A 211 -38.42 -20.80 3.83
N ASP A 212 -37.72 -20.86 4.96
CA ASP A 212 -37.68 -22.07 5.80
C ASP A 212 -39.06 -22.40 6.38
N GLU A 213 -39.62 -23.56 6.03
CA GLU A 213 -40.80 -24.13 6.69
C GLU A 213 -40.45 -24.93 7.96
N VAL A 214 -39.20 -25.38 8.07
CA VAL A 214 -38.73 -26.26 9.16
C VAL A 214 -37.67 -25.58 10.01
N VAL A 215 -37.95 -25.42 11.30
CA VAL A 215 -37.00 -24.89 12.28
C VAL A 215 -36.09 -26.02 12.77
N TYR A 216 -34.85 -26.05 12.29
CA TYR A 216 -33.84 -26.96 12.82
C TYR A 216 -33.32 -26.49 14.17
N HIS A 217 -33.54 -27.29 15.22
CA HIS A 217 -32.97 -27.03 16.54
C HIS A 217 -31.51 -27.47 16.61
N HIS A 218 -30.59 -26.51 16.73
CA HIS A 218 -29.17 -26.79 17.00
C HIS A 218 -28.96 -27.08 18.49
N HIS A 219 -28.09 -28.03 18.82
CA HIS A 219 -27.72 -28.29 20.21
C HIS A 219 -27.11 -27.04 20.85
N PRO A 220 -27.51 -26.68 22.09
CA PRO A 220 -26.96 -25.52 22.78
C PRO A 220 -25.46 -25.73 23.04
N GLN A 221 -24.64 -24.82 22.51
CA GLN A 221 -23.19 -24.91 22.62
C GLN A 221 -22.71 -24.55 24.04
N PRO A 222 -21.61 -25.15 24.52
CA PRO A 222 -21.00 -24.78 25.78
C PRO A 222 -20.48 -23.34 25.76
N ARG A 223 -20.13 -22.81 26.95
CA ARG A 223 -19.69 -21.42 27.12
C ARG A 223 -18.49 -21.12 26.21
N LYS A 224 -18.55 -19.95 25.56
CA LYS A 224 -17.48 -19.42 24.71
C LYS A 224 -16.14 -19.34 25.45
N PRO A 225 -15.01 -19.52 24.75
CA PRO A 225 -13.69 -19.39 25.36
C PRO A 225 -13.49 -17.99 25.95
N ILE A 226 -12.74 -17.94 27.06
CA ILE A 226 -12.41 -16.70 27.75
C ILE A 226 -11.46 -15.88 26.85
N ARG A 227 -11.87 -14.66 26.51
CA ARG A 227 -11.04 -13.65 25.84
C ARG A 227 -9.92 -13.24 26.80
N ARG A 228 -8.68 -13.36 26.35
CA ARG A 228 -7.50 -12.82 27.03
C ARG A 228 -7.23 -11.40 26.53
N VAL A 229 -6.85 -10.52 27.44
CA VAL A 229 -6.47 -9.13 27.17
C VAL A 229 -5.18 -8.84 27.91
N ASN A 230 -4.29 -8.05 27.32
CA ASN A 230 -3.14 -7.49 28.02
C ASN A 230 -3.60 -6.58 29.17
N ASN A 231 -3.03 -6.78 30.37
CA ASN A 231 -3.40 -6.00 31.55
C ASN A 231 -2.94 -4.53 31.46
N TYR A 232 -1.87 -4.24 30.71
CA TYR A 232 -1.33 -2.88 30.56
C TYR A 232 -2.24 -1.98 29.71
N ASP A 233 -3.02 -2.58 28.80
CA ASP A 233 -3.95 -1.84 27.95
C ASP A 233 -5.24 -1.43 28.70
N ILE A 234 -5.47 -1.98 29.90
CA ILE A 234 -6.65 -1.71 30.74
C ILE A 234 -6.44 -0.41 31.53
N HIS A 235 -6.33 0.71 30.82
CA HIS A 235 -6.19 2.04 31.41
C HIS A 235 -7.39 2.93 31.10
N TRP A 236 -7.78 3.82 32.03
CA TRP A 236 -8.97 4.69 31.88
C TRP A 236 -8.85 5.69 30.71
N ARG A 237 -7.63 5.98 30.26
CA ARG A 237 -7.34 6.83 29.08
C ARG A 237 -7.59 6.12 27.74
N ASN A 238 -7.54 4.78 27.69
CA ASN A 238 -7.72 4.00 26.46
C ASN A 238 -9.21 3.69 26.22
N THR A 239 -9.98 4.72 25.87
CA THR A 239 -11.44 4.61 25.71
C THR A 239 -11.83 3.72 24.54
N GLU A 240 -11.03 3.67 23.48
CA GLU A 240 -11.23 2.79 22.32
C GLU A 240 -11.37 1.31 22.74
N PHE A 241 -10.49 0.89 23.64
CA PHE A 241 -10.53 -0.45 24.22
C PHE A 241 -11.73 -0.61 25.18
N LEU A 242 -11.95 0.35 26.09
CA LEU A 242 -12.99 0.25 27.12
C LEU A 242 -14.42 0.23 26.55
N VAL A 243 -14.69 0.98 25.48
CA VAL A 243 -16.01 1.04 24.82
C VAL A 243 -16.48 -0.34 24.33
N GLN A 244 -15.56 -1.25 24.00
CA GLN A 244 -15.92 -2.62 23.59
C GLN A 244 -16.73 -3.38 24.67
N PHE A 245 -16.52 -3.03 25.94
CA PHE A 245 -17.17 -3.64 27.10
C PHE A 245 -18.42 -2.89 27.57
N LEU A 246 -18.85 -1.86 26.82
CA LEU A 246 -20.10 -1.15 27.04
C LEU A 246 -21.19 -1.62 26.06
N ASN A 247 -22.44 -1.52 26.49
CA ASN A 247 -23.60 -1.58 25.61
C ASN A 247 -23.80 -0.24 24.90
N LYS A 248 -24.68 -0.21 23.87
CA LYS A 248 -25.01 1.03 23.14
C LYS A 248 -25.49 2.16 24.06
N SER A 249 -26.13 1.82 25.18
CA SER A 249 -26.61 2.74 26.22
C SER A 249 -25.55 3.19 27.25
N GLY A 250 -24.28 2.85 27.04
CA GLY A 250 -23.20 3.22 27.96
C GLY A 250 -23.13 2.41 29.26
N LYS A 251 -23.98 1.38 29.43
CA LYS A 251 -23.93 0.45 30.58
C LYS A 251 -22.84 -0.60 30.40
N ILE A 252 -22.18 -0.97 31.50
CA ILE A 252 -21.15 -2.03 31.51
C ILE A 252 -21.81 -3.37 31.23
N LYS A 253 -21.27 -4.12 30.25
CA LYS A 253 -21.71 -5.48 29.94
C LYS A 253 -21.39 -6.43 31.08
N ASN A 254 -22.19 -7.48 31.26
CA ASN A 254 -21.87 -8.51 32.25
C ASN A 254 -20.63 -9.31 31.85
N ARG A 255 -19.93 -9.93 32.82
CA ARG A 255 -18.76 -10.81 32.58
C ARG A 255 -19.02 -11.81 31.45
N HIS A 256 -20.18 -12.45 31.43
CA HIS A 256 -20.59 -13.44 30.42
C HIS A 256 -20.74 -12.86 29.01
N GLN A 257 -21.07 -11.58 28.86
CA GLN A 257 -21.17 -10.91 27.57
C GLN A 257 -19.81 -10.43 27.06
N THR A 258 -18.88 -10.17 27.98
CA THR A 258 -17.52 -9.69 27.67
C THR A 258 -16.52 -10.83 27.45
N ASN A 259 -16.85 -12.05 27.89
CA ASN A 259 -15.97 -13.22 27.91
C ASN A 259 -14.64 -12.97 28.63
N LEU A 260 -14.58 -12.06 29.61
CA LEU A 260 -13.36 -11.78 30.36
C LEU A 260 -13.27 -12.65 31.63
N ALA A 261 -12.03 -12.94 32.05
CA ALA A 261 -11.78 -13.46 33.38
C ALA A 261 -12.27 -12.46 34.46
N GLU A 262 -12.63 -12.96 35.64
CA GLU A 262 -13.21 -12.12 36.71
C GLU A 262 -12.30 -10.97 37.11
N VAL A 263 -11.00 -11.25 37.27
CA VAL A 263 -9.99 -10.26 37.67
C VAL A 263 -9.90 -9.14 36.63
N GLN A 264 -9.86 -9.50 35.34
CA GLN A 264 -9.81 -8.55 34.24
C GLN A 264 -11.10 -7.74 34.12
N HIS A 265 -12.26 -8.39 34.27
CA HIS A 265 -13.56 -7.73 34.25
C HIS A 265 -13.71 -6.70 35.38
N LYS A 266 -13.21 -7.01 36.59
CA LYS A 266 -13.17 -6.07 37.72
C LYS A 266 -12.28 -4.87 37.40
N LYS A 267 -11.08 -5.09 36.83
CA LYS A 267 -10.17 -4.01 36.40
C LYS A 267 -10.81 -3.11 35.34
N VAL A 268 -11.33 -3.69 34.26
CA VAL A 268 -12.04 -2.95 33.19
C VAL A 268 -13.19 -2.14 33.77
N SER A 269 -13.99 -2.73 34.65
CA SER A 269 -15.13 -2.06 35.29
C SER A 269 -14.70 -0.84 36.12
N ARG A 270 -13.59 -0.94 36.85
CA ARG A 270 -13.00 0.19 37.59
C ARG A 270 -12.53 1.27 36.62
N SER A 271 -11.76 0.92 35.60
CA SER A 271 -11.26 1.87 34.60
C SER A 271 -12.40 2.59 33.86
N ILE A 272 -13.50 1.90 33.53
CA ILE A 272 -14.69 2.52 32.94
C ILE A 272 -15.33 3.52 33.90
N LYS A 273 -15.50 3.17 35.18
CA LYS A 273 -16.05 4.09 36.17
C LYS A 273 -15.18 5.34 36.31
N THR A 274 -13.87 5.18 36.38
CA THR A 274 -12.91 6.30 36.38
C THR A 274 -13.03 7.15 35.11
N ALA A 275 -13.08 6.54 33.93
CA ALA A 275 -13.25 7.26 32.67
C ALA A 275 -14.57 8.05 32.59
N LYS A 276 -15.66 7.54 33.20
CA LYS A 276 -16.92 8.27 33.34
C LYS A 276 -16.80 9.47 34.29
N HIS A 277 -16.10 9.32 35.41
CA HIS A 277 -15.80 10.43 36.32
C HIS A 277 -14.95 11.52 35.66
N MET A 278 -14.04 11.13 34.76
CA MET A 278 -13.23 12.07 33.96
C MET A 278 -13.96 12.62 32.73
N LEU A 279 -15.25 12.33 32.56
CA LEU A 279 -16.08 12.77 31.42
C LEU A 279 -15.58 12.30 30.04
N LEU A 280 -14.71 11.29 29.99
CA LEU A 280 -14.26 10.68 28.73
C LEU A 280 -15.28 9.70 28.15
N LEU A 281 -16.11 9.12 29.02
CA LEU A 281 -17.19 8.20 28.65
C LEU A 281 -18.52 8.65 29.26
N PRO A 282 -19.65 8.37 28.60
CA PRO A 282 -20.95 8.78 29.09
C PRO A 282 -21.41 7.91 30.28
N SER A 283 -22.07 8.52 31.26
CA SER A 283 -22.63 7.79 32.40
C SER A 283 -23.82 6.91 32.00
N ASN A 284 -24.85 7.49 31.36
CA ASN A 284 -26.12 6.82 31.00
C ASN A 284 -26.64 7.25 29.62
N SER A 285 -25.76 7.58 28.67
CA SER A 285 -26.15 8.00 27.32
C SER A 285 -25.48 7.15 26.23
N ILE A 286 -25.90 7.38 24.98
CA ILE A 286 -25.42 6.64 23.83
C ILE A 286 -23.93 6.91 23.61
N VAL A 287 -23.15 5.85 23.40
CA VAL A 287 -21.71 5.97 23.11
C VAL A 287 -21.50 6.51 21.70
N GLN A 288 -21.19 7.80 21.62
CA GLN A 288 -20.82 8.52 20.39
C GLN A 288 -19.41 8.17 19.86
N PRO A 289 -19.10 8.46 18.57
CA PRO A 289 -17.79 8.19 17.98
C PRO A 289 -16.60 8.86 18.68
N TYR A 290 -16.75 10.10 19.17
CA TYR A 290 -15.67 10.80 19.88
C TYR A 290 -15.30 10.13 21.21
N HIS A 291 -16.23 9.43 21.87
CA HIS A 291 -15.92 8.61 23.05
C HIS A 291 -15.06 7.38 22.73
N LYS A 292 -14.94 7.00 21.45
CA LYS A 292 -14.08 5.89 21.01
C LYS A 292 -12.64 6.34 20.76
N LYS A 293 -12.37 7.65 20.76
CA LYS A 293 -11.01 8.19 20.62
C LYS A 293 -10.33 8.15 21.97
N SER A 294 -9.25 7.38 22.05
CA SER A 294 -8.44 7.27 23.28
C SER A 294 -7.74 8.60 23.56
N LEU A 295 -7.58 8.94 24.84
CA LEU A 295 -6.83 10.12 25.22
C LEU A 295 -5.33 9.86 25.01
N THR A 296 -4.70 10.62 24.11
CA THR A 296 -3.26 10.54 23.83
C THR A 296 -2.56 11.87 24.14
N SER A 297 -1.34 12.08 23.65
CA SER A 297 -0.70 13.38 23.77
C SER A 297 -1.38 14.37 22.80
N PHE A 298 -1.28 15.66 23.09
CA PHE A 298 -1.81 16.69 22.20
C PHE A 298 -1.18 16.62 20.80
N GLU A 299 0.11 16.30 20.72
CA GLU A 299 0.84 16.12 19.46
C GLU A 299 0.29 14.94 18.65
N ASP A 300 0.02 13.81 19.29
CA ASP A 300 -0.55 12.64 18.64
C ASP A 300 -1.96 12.93 18.10
N ASP A 301 -2.80 13.62 18.89
CA ASP A 301 -4.15 14.00 18.49
C ASP A 301 -4.14 14.97 17.30
N ILE A 302 -3.25 15.98 17.30
CA ILE A 302 -3.05 16.89 16.16
C ILE A 302 -2.55 16.13 14.95
N GLN A 303 -1.54 15.28 15.13
CA GLN A 303 -0.97 14.51 14.03
C GLN A 303 -2.01 13.55 13.46
N GLU A 304 -2.82 12.88 14.26
CA GLU A 304 -3.91 12.04 13.76
C GLU A 304 -4.92 12.83 12.94
N PHE A 305 -5.27 14.05 13.37
CA PHE A 305 -6.13 14.94 12.60
C PHE A 305 -5.51 15.46 11.30
N ALA A 306 -4.21 15.80 11.32
CA ALA A 306 -3.49 16.33 10.17
C ALA A 306 -3.07 15.24 9.17
N ARG A 307 -2.89 13.99 9.63
CA ARG A 307 -2.42 12.87 8.81
C ARG A 307 -3.50 12.49 7.80
N ARG A 308 -3.16 12.66 6.53
CA ARG A 308 -3.92 12.09 5.40
C ARG A 308 -3.27 10.79 4.99
N LYS A 309 -4.00 9.69 5.06
CA LYS A 309 -3.53 8.39 4.58
C LYS A 309 -3.89 8.26 3.11
N VAL A 310 -2.88 8.08 2.27
CA VAL A 310 -3.04 7.92 0.82
C VAL A 310 -2.65 6.49 0.44
N ASN A 311 -3.52 5.82 -0.32
CA ASN A 311 -3.17 4.54 -0.92
C ASN A 311 -2.19 4.78 -2.07
N LEU A 312 -0.97 4.26 -1.97
CA LEU A 312 0.05 4.43 -3.01
C LEU A 312 -0.33 3.82 -4.36
N SER A 313 -1.20 2.80 -4.38
CA SER A 313 -1.64 2.14 -5.61
C SER A 313 -2.79 2.87 -6.32
N THR A 314 -3.60 3.64 -5.61
CA THR A 314 -4.80 4.30 -6.17
C THR A 314 -4.78 5.82 -6.08
N GLY A 315 -3.90 6.40 -5.26
CA GLY A 315 -3.91 7.82 -4.91
C GLY A 315 -5.08 8.23 -4.01
N GLN A 316 -5.95 7.30 -3.61
CA GLN A 316 -7.13 7.58 -2.78
C GLN A 316 -6.72 8.04 -1.37
N VAL A 317 -7.36 9.10 -0.90
CA VAL A 317 -7.28 9.53 0.50
C VAL A 317 -8.33 8.77 1.31
N TYR A 318 -7.90 8.03 2.33
CA TYR A 318 -8.83 7.38 3.25
C TYR A 318 -9.48 8.41 4.16
N THR A 319 -10.81 8.45 4.18
CA THR A 319 -11.54 9.53 4.84
C THR A 319 -11.56 9.43 6.36
N GLU A 320 -11.66 8.25 6.99
CA GLU A 320 -11.83 8.23 8.47
C GLU A 320 -11.75 6.85 9.17
N THR A 321 -11.16 5.82 8.55
CA THR A 321 -11.11 4.50 9.23
C THR A 321 -9.92 4.41 10.21
N PRO A 322 -10.12 3.80 11.39
CA PRO A 322 -9.02 3.43 12.29
C PRO A 322 -8.21 2.30 11.63
N LEU A 323 -7.38 2.65 10.66
CA LEU A 323 -6.33 1.78 10.14
C LEU A 323 -5.25 1.65 11.23
N GLN A 324 -4.67 0.44 11.30
CA GLN A 324 -3.69 -0.02 12.29
C GLN A 324 -2.83 1.10 12.88
N LYS A 325 -2.76 1.14 14.21
CA LYS A 325 -1.95 2.11 14.96
C LYS A 325 -0.48 2.00 14.53
N ARG A 326 0.19 3.15 14.50
CA ARG A 326 1.63 3.27 14.22
C ARG A 326 2.42 2.41 15.21
N GLU A 327 3.29 1.54 14.70
CA GLU A 327 4.17 0.69 15.52
C GLU A 327 5.36 1.50 16.05
N ARG A 328 5.19 2.16 17.20
CA ARG A 328 6.25 3.00 17.81
C ARG A 328 7.53 2.22 18.14
N SER A 329 7.41 0.93 18.47
CA SER A 329 8.54 0.10 18.87
C SER A 329 9.53 -0.13 17.73
N LEU A 330 9.05 -0.30 16.51
CA LEU A 330 9.92 -0.47 15.34
C LEU A 330 10.66 0.83 15.02
N GLU A 331 9.99 1.98 15.13
CA GLU A 331 10.64 3.27 14.90
C GLU A 331 11.79 3.52 15.87
N SER A 332 11.59 3.20 17.16
CA SER A 332 12.66 3.28 18.16
C SER A 332 13.80 2.29 17.92
N GLN A 333 13.54 1.14 17.28
CA GLN A 333 14.57 0.15 16.94
C GLN A 333 15.33 0.50 15.66
N THR A 334 14.69 1.20 14.72
CA THR A 334 15.31 1.66 13.46
C THR A 334 16.13 2.94 13.63
N MET A 335 15.99 3.63 14.77
CA MET A 335 16.93 4.65 15.20
C MET A 335 18.20 3.90 15.61
N ASN A 336 19.29 4.06 14.86
CA ASN A 336 20.52 3.34 15.15
C ASN A 336 21.01 3.70 16.57
N GLU A 337 21.74 2.80 17.22
CA GLU A 337 22.35 3.10 18.54
C GLU A 337 23.27 4.34 18.46
N ASP A 338 23.91 4.57 17.31
CA ASP A 338 24.70 5.77 17.01
C ASP A 338 23.87 7.06 16.85
N ASP A 339 22.54 6.94 16.63
CA ASP A 339 21.61 8.07 16.47
C ASP A 339 21.05 8.57 17.82
N GLN A 340 21.31 7.90 18.95
CA GLN A 340 20.72 8.24 20.26
C GLN A 340 21.25 9.56 20.86
N GLU A 341 22.39 10.07 20.40
CA GLU A 341 22.92 11.38 20.81
C GLU A 341 22.44 12.54 19.93
N ILE A 342 21.73 12.27 18.84
CA ILE A 342 21.35 13.28 17.85
C ILE A 342 19.87 13.63 18.04
N ASN A 343 19.57 14.91 18.30
CA ASN A 343 18.21 15.40 18.59
C ASN A 343 17.20 14.96 17.52
N PRO A 344 15.99 14.50 17.89
CA PRO A 344 14.96 14.14 16.93
C PRO A 344 14.65 15.33 15.99
N GLY A 345 14.97 15.17 14.71
CA GLY A 345 14.86 16.23 13.69
C GLY A 345 16.17 16.59 12.99
N THR A 346 17.30 16.09 13.47
CA THR A 346 18.59 16.27 12.79
C THR A 346 18.80 15.21 11.70
N PRO A 347 19.21 15.60 10.49
CA PRO A 347 19.49 14.65 9.40
C PRO A 347 20.75 13.84 9.72
N ARG A 348 20.77 12.56 9.31
CA ARG A 348 21.95 11.69 9.42
C ARG A 348 23.19 12.35 8.79
N PRO A 349 24.42 12.05 9.25
CA PRO A 349 25.63 12.65 8.69
C PRO A 349 25.74 12.51 7.17
N ASN A 350 25.42 11.33 6.63
CA ASN A 350 25.38 11.10 5.18
C ASN A 350 24.31 11.95 4.47
N ASN A 351 23.18 12.22 5.14
CA ASN A 351 22.12 13.07 4.59
C ASN A 351 22.50 14.55 4.68
N LEU A 352 23.29 14.93 5.68
CA LEU A 352 23.83 16.28 5.82
C LEU A 352 24.71 16.65 4.62
N ASN A 353 25.48 15.71 4.10
CA ASN A 353 26.30 15.92 2.90
C ASN A 353 25.44 16.26 1.66
N ILE A 354 24.31 15.56 1.46
CA ILE A 354 23.34 15.93 0.40
C ILE A 354 22.84 17.35 0.62
N ILE A 355 22.43 17.67 1.85
CA ILE A 355 21.89 18.99 2.17
C ILE A 355 22.94 20.08 1.88
N LYS A 356 24.20 19.87 2.29
CA LYS A 356 25.31 20.78 1.97
C LYS A 356 25.45 20.97 0.45
N GLY A 357 25.42 19.89 -0.33
CA GLY A 357 25.45 19.95 -1.79
C GLY A 357 24.27 20.73 -2.40
N ILE A 358 23.04 20.46 -1.97
CA ILE A 358 21.82 21.14 -2.45
C ILE A 358 21.90 22.64 -2.17
N VAL A 359 22.29 23.02 -0.95
CA VAL A 359 22.38 24.44 -0.57
C VAL A 359 23.44 25.17 -1.40
N TYR A 360 24.56 24.53 -1.71
CA TYR A 360 25.55 25.09 -2.60
C TYR A 360 25.03 25.25 -4.04
N ALA A 361 24.27 24.27 -4.55
CA ALA A 361 23.63 24.35 -5.86
C ALA A 361 22.64 25.52 -5.95
N GLU A 362 21.84 25.76 -4.90
CA GLU A 362 20.95 26.93 -4.80
C GLU A 362 21.75 28.24 -4.84
N LYS A 363 22.91 28.31 -4.17
CA LYS A 363 23.81 29.49 -4.18
C LYS A 363 24.35 29.76 -5.59
N LEU A 364 24.73 28.74 -6.34
CA LEU A 364 25.19 28.88 -7.74
C LEU A 364 24.07 29.41 -8.63
N LYS A 365 22.88 28.79 -8.57
CA LYS A 365 21.70 29.24 -9.32
C LYS A 365 21.34 30.70 -9.02
N LYS A 366 21.47 31.11 -7.75
CA LYS A 366 21.27 32.50 -7.34
C LYS A 366 22.24 33.45 -8.04
N LYS A 367 23.53 33.12 -8.04
CA LYS A 367 24.56 33.92 -8.74
C LYS A 367 24.29 34.00 -10.24
N GLU A 368 23.85 32.91 -10.88
CA GLU A 368 23.46 32.91 -12.29
C GLU A 368 22.29 33.86 -12.57
N LEU A 369 21.26 33.86 -11.73
CA LEU A 369 20.12 34.77 -11.84
C LEU A 369 20.52 36.24 -11.63
N GLU A 370 21.42 36.51 -10.67
CA GLU A 370 21.97 37.85 -10.44
C GLU A 370 22.77 38.36 -11.66
N GLN A 371 23.56 37.47 -12.29
CA GLN A 371 24.28 37.78 -13.54
C GLN A 371 23.32 38.07 -14.71
N GLN A 372 22.13 37.46 -14.72
CA GLN A 372 21.05 37.75 -15.67
C GLN A 372 20.29 39.06 -15.34
N GLY A 373 20.67 39.77 -14.27
CA GLY A 373 20.04 41.04 -13.86
C GLY A 373 18.77 40.88 -13.02
N ILE A 374 18.44 39.66 -12.59
CA ILE A 374 17.27 39.38 -11.73
C ILE A 374 17.67 39.71 -10.28
N LYS A 375 17.16 40.83 -9.74
CA LYS A 375 17.43 41.27 -8.36
C LYS A 375 16.55 40.51 -7.37
N LEU A 376 17.10 39.47 -6.74
CA LEU A 376 16.41 38.64 -5.73
C LEU A 376 16.22 39.31 -4.36
N THR A 377 16.85 40.47 -4.11
CA THR A 377 16.96 41.02 -2.75
C THR A 377 15.65 41.52 -2.16
N LYS A 378 14.72 42.07 -2.95
CA LYS A 378 13.45 42.59 -2.44
C LYS A 378 12.46 41.49 -2.06
N GLU A 379 12.30 40.46 -2.89
CA GLU A 379 11.38 39.35 -2.60
C GLU A 379 11.89 38.47 -1.45
N GLU A 380 13.22 38.25 -1.35
CA GLU A 380 13.80 37.57 -0.20
C GLU A 380 13.67 38.38 1.09
N GLU A 381 13.82 39.71 1.05
CA GLU A 381 13.62 40.59 2.21
C GLU A 381 12.15 40.65 2.62
N ASP A 382 11.21 40.67 1.68
CA ASP A 382 9.79 40.58 1.99
C ASP A 382 9.47 39.23 2.64
N ILE A 383 9.92 38.11 2.08
CA ILE A 383 9.74 36.79 2.70
C ILE A 383 10.44 36.70 4.08
N ARG A 384 11.62 37.31 4.26
CA ARG A 384 12.37 37.36 5.54
C ARG A 384 11.72 38.28 6.58
N ASN A 385 11.12 39.39 6.16
CA ASN A 385 10.54 40.44 7.01
C ASN A 385 9.04 40.26 7.24
N TYR A 386 8.42 39.23 6.67
CA TYR A 386 7.04 38.85 6.92
C TYR A 386 6.86 38.42 8.41
N ARG A 387 6.81 39.39 9.31
CA ARG A 387 6.25 39.26 10.66
C ARG A 387 4.74 39.28 10.52
N PHE A 388 4.09 38.12 10.52
CA PHE A 388 2.64 38.07 10.33
C PHE A 388 1.89 37.28 11.41
N ASN A 389 0.86 37.98 11.89
CA ASN A 389 -0.12 37.57 12.88
C ASN A 389 -1.00 36.44 12.34
N GLY A 390 -0.98 35.30 13.03
CA GLY A 390 -2.06 34.31 13.07
C GLY A 390 -2.33 33.52 11.79
N ASN A 391 -1.62 32.40 11.58
CA ASN A 391 -2.12 31.15 11.00
C ASN A 391 -0.99 30.09 10.97
N GLU A 392 -0.89 29.25 12.00
CA GLU A 392 0.38 28.62 12.44
C GLU A 392 0.84 27.33 11.72
N VAL A 393 0.00 26.57 10.99
CA VAL A 393 0.36 25.16 10.68
C VAL A 393 1.10 24.93 9.35
N LYS A 394 0.77 25.65 8.27
CA LYS A 394 1.61 25.64 7.05
C LYS A 394 2.94 26.40 7.25
N LEU A 395 3.02 27.18 8.32
CA LEU A 395 4.12 28.06 8.65
C LEU A 395 5.26 27.34 9.37
N GLN A 396 5.02 26.31 10.18
CA GLN A 396 6.08 25.61 10.93
C GLN A 396 7.05 24.88 9.99
N ALA A 397 6.57 24.19 8.95
CA ALA A 397 7.42 23.52 7.97
C ALA A 397 8.27 24.53 7.14
N MET A 398 7.69 25.69 6.78
CA MET A 398 8.46 26.79 6.18
C MET A 398 9.46 27.39 7.18
N ARG A 399 9.12 27.44 8.48
CA ARG A 399 10.00 27.92 9.56
C ARG A 399 11.20 26.99 9.77
N ASP A 400 10.98 25.67 9.75
CA ASP A 400 12.03 24.66 9.94
C ASP A 400 12.93 24.59 8.69
N GLU A 401 12.34 24.65 7.49
CA GLU A 401 13.11 24.75 6.23
C GLU A 401 13.92 26.06 6.17
N GLN A 402 13.34 27.19 6.63
CA GLN A 402 14.02 28.49 6.64
C GLN A 402 15.03 28.63 7.77
N LEU A 403 14.81 28.06 8.95
CA LEU A 403 15.78 28.03 10.07
C LEU A 403 16.96 27.13 9.71
N LEU A 404 16.70 25.95 9.13
CA LEU A 404 17.75 25.08 8.59
C LEU A 404 18.55 25.83 7.51
N LYS A 405 17.89 26.49 6.56
CA LYS A 405 18.55 27.35 5.56
C LYS A 405 19.30 28.55 6.18
N GLN A 406 18.88 29.06 7.33
CA GLN A 406 19.52 30.19 8.03
C GLN A 406 20.73 29.79 8.89
N GLU A 407 20.65 28.68 9.62
CA GLU A 407 21.79 28.13 10.37
C GLU A 407 22.87 27.66 9.41
N ILE A 408 22.47 26.96 8.34
CA ILE A 408 23.38 26.59 7.25
C ILE A 408 24.00 27.84 6.61
N LYS A 409 23.24 28.91 6.35
CA LYS A 409 23.79 30.16 5.76
C LYS A 409 24.77 30.90 6.68
N LYS A 410 24.61 30.82 8.01
CA LYS A 410 25.56 31.39 8.98
C LYS A 410 26.83 30.55 9.12
N GLU A 411 26.75 29.23 8.95
CA GLU A 411 27.94 28.35 8.87
C GLU A 411 28.64 28.43 7.51
N ILE A 412 27.91 28.67 6.41
CA ILE A 412 28.42 28.79 5.04
C ILE A 412 29.46 29.90 4.89
N ASP A 413 29.24 31.06 5.52
CA ASP A 413 30.20 32.17 5.41
C ASP A 413 31.51 31.90 6.18
N ALA A 414 31.55 30.86 7.03
CA ALA A 414 32.75 30.42 7.76
C ALA A 414 33.39 29.13 7.20
N LYS A 415 32.66 28.33 6.39
CA LYS A 415 33.07 26.99 5.92
C LYS A 415 32.73 26.70 4.45
N ASP A 416 32.78 27.70 3.58
CA ASP A 416 32.45 27.57 2.14
C ASP A 416 33.19 26.40 1.43
N GLY A 417 34.39 26.02 1.91
CA GLY A 417 35.15 24.88 1.38
C GLY A 417 34.44 23.52 1.49
N GLU A 418 33.83 23.22 2.64
CA GLU A 418 33.17 21.93 2.87
C GLU A 418 31.96 21.74 1.92
N PHE A 419 31.20 22.80 1.65
CA PHE A 419 30.02 22.75 0.78
C PHE A 419 30.40 22.51 -0.69
N VAL A 420 31.51 23.11 -1.12
CA VAL A 420 32.07 22.92 -2.46
C VAL A 420 32.55 21.48 -2.63
N GLU A 421 33.25 20.94 -1.64
CA GLU A 421 33.74 19.56 -1.66
C GLU A 421 32.58 18.56 -1.76
N GLU A 422 31.55 18.70 -0.93
CA GLU A 422 30.37 17.81 -0.95
C GLU A 422 29.58 17.95 -2.26
N PHE A 423 29.37 19.17 -2.75
CA PHE A 423 28.73 19.38 -4.05
C PHE A 423 29.50 18.71 -5.18
N ASN A 424 30.83 18.86 -5.21
CA ASN A 424 31.67 18.23 -6.22
C ASN A 424 31.68 16.71 -6.10
N GLN A 425 31.61 16.16 -4.88
CA GLN A 425 31.49 14.72 -4.67
C GLN A 425 30.15 14.20 -5.20
N ILE A 426 29.03 14.86 -4.87
CA ILE A 426 27.70 14.49 -5.38
C ILE A 426 27.67 14.62 -6.90
N LYS A 427 28.19 15.71 -7.45
CA LYS A 427 28.31 15.91 -8.90
C LYS A 427 29.11 14.79 -9.55
N SER A 428 30.27 14.43 -9.01
CA SER A 428 31.08 13.32 -9.52
C SER A 428 30.36 11.98 -9.45
N ASN A 429 29.55 11.76 -8.40
CA ASN A 429 28.73 10.56 -8.28
C ASN A 429 27.63 10.55 -9.34
N VAL A 430 26.89 11.64 -9.51
CA VAL A 430 25.82 11.77 -10.51
C VAL A 430 26.36 11.63 -11.93
N GLU A 431 27.55 12.16 -12.23
CA GLU A 431 28.22 11.98 -13.53
C GLU A 431 28.55 10.52 -13.85
N LYS A 432 28.71 9.68 -12.82
CA LYS A 432 28.91 8.23 -12.97
C LYS A 432 27.58 7.45 -13.06
N ILE A 433 26.45 8.07 -12.73
CA ILE A 433 25.13 7.45 -12.83
C ILE A 433 24.70 7.40 -14.30
N PRO A 434 24.34 6.23 -14.84
CA PRO A 434 23.80 6.14 -16.19
C PRO A 434 22.55 7.00 -16.38
N THR A 435 22.41 7.63 -17.55
CA THR A 435 21.33 8.61 -17.83
C THR A 435 19.91 8.06 -17.60
N TYR A 436 19.70 6.76 -17.79
CA TYR A 436 18.40 6.12 -17.58
C TYR A 436 18.00 5.97 -16.09
N TYR A 437 18.91 6.25 -15.15
CA TYR A 437 18.65 6.27 -13.69
C TYR A 437 18.51 7.69 -13.12
N LEU A 438 18.60 8.75 -13.93
CA LEU A 438 18.58 10.13 -13.43
C LEU A 438 17.31 10.48 -12.65
N SER A 439 16.15 9.96 -13.04
CA SER A 439 14.90 10.19 -12.29
C SER A 439 14.93 9.54 -10.90
N GLN A 440 15.56 8.37 -10.77
CA GLN A 440 15.73 7.70 -9.47
C GLN A 440 16.74 8.42 -8.60
N ALA A 441 17.82 8.94 -9.20
CA ALA A 441 18.79 9.77 -8.50
C ALA A 441 18.12 11.03 -7.95
N PHE A 442 17.33 11.73 -8.77
CA PHE A 442 16.56 12.89 -8.35
C PHE A 442 15.58 12.57 -7.21
N ILE A 443 14.84 11.46 -7.28
CA ILE A 443 13.96 11.03 -6.19
C ILE A 443 14.76 10.78 -4.91
N SER A 444 15.93 10.13 -5.02
CA SER A 444 16.79 9.81 -3.88
C SER A 444 17.42 11.06 -3.26
N GLU A 445 17.73 12.07 -4.07
CA GLU A 445 18.16 13.40 -3.62
C GLU A 445 17.05 14.09 -2.82
N GLN A 446 15.82 14.12 -3.37
CA GLN A 446 14.66 14.74 -2.71
C GLN A 446 14.28 14.04 -1.40
N THR A 447 14.51 12.73 -1.29
CA THR A 447 14.28 11.96 -0.06
C THR A 447 15.50 11.87 0.86
N LEU A 448 16.60 12.55 0.51
CA LEU A 448 17.86 12.55 1.24
C LEU A 448 18.42 11.13 1.50
N GLN A 449 18.39 10.25 0.50
CA GLN A 449 18.86 8.87 0.59
C GLN A 449 20.21 8.68 -0.10
N MET A 450 21.32 9.00 0.59
CA MET A 450 22.67 8.88 0.00
C MET A 450 23.05 7.45 -0.40
N GLU A 451 22.70 6.47 0.43
CA GLU A 451 23.03 5.06 0.16
C GLU A 451 22.44 4.63 -1.19
N ARG A 452 21.20 5.03 -1.46
CA ARG A 452 20.53 4.77 -2.73
C ARG A 452 21.19 5.50 -3.90
N LEU A 453 21.64 6.74 -3.71
CA LEU A 453 22.44 7.43 -4.73
C LEU A 453 23.74 6.68 -5.02
N GLN A 454 24.42 6.17 -3.99
CA GLN A 454 25.65 5.39 -4.12
C GLN A 454 25.41 4.03 -4.80
N GLU A 455 24.29 3.36 -4.52
CA GLU A 455 23.89 2.13 -5.22
C GLU A 455 23.67 2.35 -6.73
N LEU A 456 23.19 3.55 -7.11
CA LEU A 456 23.02 3.93 -8.51
C LEU A 456 24.34 4.30 -9.20
N VAL A 457 25.38 4.64 -8.44
CA VAL A 457 26.72 4.87 -8.99
C VAL A 457 27.23 3.55 -9.54
N TYR A 458 27.26 3.47 -10.86
CA TYR A 458 27.76 2.28 -11.55
C TYR A 458 29.28 2.17 -11.36
N GLN A 459 29.69 1.46 -10.32
CA GLN A 459 31.07 1.02 -10.20
C GLN A 459 31.26 -0.10 -11.23
N LYS A 460 31.87 0.21 -12.38
CA LYS A 460 32.34 -0.84 -13.30
C LYS A 460 33.37 -1.67 -12.53
N PRO A 461 33.06 -2.91 -12.10
CA PRO A 461 34.15 -3.79 -11.68
C PRO A 461 35.09 -3.92 -12.87
N LYS A 462 36.41 -4.02 -12.63
CA LYS A 462 37.36 -4.30 -13.70
C LYS A 462 36.92 -5.60 -14.39
N GLN A 463 36.34 -5.49 -15.58
CA GLN A 463 35.81 -6.63 -16.30
C GLN A 463 37.00 -7.43 -16.84
N ALA A 464 37.04 -8.72 -16.51
CA ALA A 464 38.05 -9.65 -17.02
C ALA A 464 37.76 -10.10 -18.47
N TYR A 465 36.54 -9.86 -18.95
CA TYR A 465 36.05 -10.30 -20.25
C TYR A 465 35.88 -9.10 -21.19
N THR A 466 36.14 -9.32 -22.47
CA THR A 466 35.77 -8.39 -23.53
C THR A 466 34.25 -8.35 -23.73
N TYR A 467 33.75 -7.27 -24.34
CA TYR A 467 32.32 -7.14 -24.63
C TYR A 467 31.79 -8.31 -25.47
N ASP A 468 32.53 -8.71 -26.51
CA ASP A 468 32.14 -9.81 -27.40
C ASP A 468 32.12 -11.16 -26.68
N GLU A 469 33.09 -11.43 -25.80
CA GLU A 469 33.07 -12.62 -24.94
C GLU A 469 31.86 -12.60 -24.02
N SER A 470 31.57 -11.46 -23.39
CA SER A 470 30.41 -11.33 -22.50
C SER A 470 29.09 -11.55 -23.23
N LEU A 471 28.95 -11.01 -24.45
CA LEU A 471 27.77 -11.22 -25.29
C LEU A 471 27.63 -12.68 -25.71
N ARG A 472 28.71 -13.32 -26.16
CA ARG A 472 28.70 -14.75 -26.53
C ARG A 472 28.28 -15.63 -25.37
N ILE A 473 28.83 -15.39 -24.18
CA ILE A 473 28.45 -16.13 -22.97
C ILE A 473 26.97 -15.89 -22.64
N ILE A 474 26.49 -14.65 -22.71
CA ILE A 474 25.08 -14.32 -22.44
C ILE A 474 24.15 -14.97 -23.47
N GLU A 475 24.48 -14.93 -24.75
CA GLU A 475 23.71 -15.54 -25.84
C GLU A 475 23.72 -17.07 -25.74
N GLU A 476 24.85 -17.67 -25.36
CA GLU A 476 24.94 -19.10 -25.10
C GLU A 476 24.03 -19.49 -23.94
N VAL A 477 24.06 -18.76 -22.81
CA VAL A 477 23.17 -19.02 -21.67
C VAL A 477 21.70 -18.80 -22.05
N LYS A 478 21.39 -17.76 -22.83
CA LYS A 478 20.02 -17.49 -23.30
C LYS A 478 19.51 -18.61 -24.22
N SER A 479 20.33 -19.05 -25.18
CA SER A 479 19.96 -20.12 -26.11
C SER A 479 19.68 -21.44 -25.39
N ARG A 480 20.47 -21.79 -24.36
CA ARG A 480 20.21 -22.95 -23.48
C ARG A 480 18.90 -22.82 -22.71
N LEU A 481 18.45 -21.59 -22.42
CA LEU A 481 17.18 -21.31 -21.75
C LEU A 481 15.99 -21.18 -22.73
N ASN A 482 16.18 -21.41 -24.03
CA ASN A 482 15.22 -21.11 -25.09
C ASN A 482 14.69 -19.67 -24.96
N LYS A 483 15.62 -18.71 -24.86
CA LYS A 483 15.42 -17.26 -24.88
C LYS A 483 16.36 -16.67 -25.92
#